data_AF-A0A7S4RUM5-F1
#
_entry.id   AF-A0A7S4RUM5-F1
#
_cell.length_a   1.000
_cell.length_b   1.000
_cell.length_c   1.000
_cell.angle_alpha   90.00
_cell.angle_beta   90.00
_cell.angle_gamma   90.00
#
_symmetry.space_group_name_H-M   'P 1'
#
loop_
_entity.id
_entity.type
_entity.pdbx_description
1 polymer ?
#
loop_
_entity_poly.entity_id
_entity_poly.type
_entity_poly.pdbx_seq_one_letter_code
_entity_poly.pdbx_strand_id
1 'polypeptide(L)'
;MKVHPRVARYFLLYLFLTTTHNSRDNGDFIQRGLALAFTSTSTLPLSSPPRSSSLCRKVSSESWNCLAGADTSDAIVSNRDNDIFQKQRLITLTALTMVANSGGDGVIDAVIEEEEANSTLAKEEISAGGELDVIDPTRRRKRDMVRDVVKSLASLSLEDYRWRSNIFKKNEADRKVEESIARMMGEDASYVRPMDASENKLGPLGKAEKDAVAWLSSVIEEEGKRAARIANSDGDLVRPMDGEGGPLADLERNAVEFFNKIVDSEKARANTGTLRPKDLDASMRGPLGEAEATLVAALKQISESEKIRAAQTKVRGGEVVRPIDVPGPLGEAERVVLEFVLAERQRARDRESNGGKVVRPMASSETSPMGKAERRAVEALGRLKEEERERLQNLLRLLADRRPMEADRDSPLGVTERIAVSVLRGPMLLGKVVDRVKELLQSEKLDEDDEKILRLAASKSTEEEDNSNDSKEETSNK
;
A
#
# COMPACT_ATOMS: atom_id res chain seq x y z
N MET A 1 31.59 26.82 3.77
CA MET A 1 30.75 25.87 3.01
C MET A 1 29.71 26.64 2.22
N LYS A 2 29.67 26.54 0.88
CA LYS A 2 28.65 27.19 0.04
C LYS A 2 27.47 26.23 -0.12
N VAL A 3 26.35 26.51 0.55
CA VAL A 3 25.13 25.70 0.43
C VAL A 3 24.45 26.03 -0.90
N HIS A 4 24.11 24.99 -1.65
CA HIS A 4 23.48 25.13 -2.96
C HIS A 4 22.09 25.78 -2.81
N PRO A 5 21.72 26.79 -3.63
CA PRO A 5 20.51 27.60 -3.44
C PRO A 5 19.21 26.81 -3.48
N ARG A 6 19.20 25.62 -4.10
CA ARG A 6 18.06 24.69 -4.06
C ARG A 6 17.86 24.07 -2.67
N VAL A 7 18.93 23.74 -1.96
CA VAL A 7 18.88 23.16 -0.61
C VAL A 7 18.40 24.20 0.40
N ALA A 8 18.82 25.46 0.24
CA ALA A 8 18.33 26.58 1.06
C ALA A 8 16.81 26.80 0.88
N ARG A 9 16.28 26.63 -0.33
CA ARG A 9 14.84 26.74 -0.59
C ARG A 9 14.03 25.63 0.06
N TYR A 10 14.48 24.37 -0.03
CA TYR A 10 13.79 23.26 0.64
C TYR A 10 13.85 23.37 2.16
N PHE A 11 14.96 23.87 2.70
CA PHE A 11 15.10 24.08 4.14
C PHE A 11 14.18 25.18 4.67
N LEU A 12 14.00 26.27 3.90
CA LEU A 12 13.04 27.34 4.23
C LEU A 12 11.59 26.86 4.10
N LEU A 13 11.27 26.03 3.09
CA LEU A 13 9.93 25.47 2.92
C LEU A 13 9.58 24.49 4.05
N TYR A 14 10.56 23.71 4.51
CA TYR A 14 10.43 22.82 5.66
C TYR A 14 10.24 23.57 6.99
N LEU A 15 10.98 24.66 7.21
CA LEU A 15 10.80 25.55 8.37
C LEU A 15 9.42 26.24 8.35
N PHE A 16 8.90 26.58 7.18
CA PHE A 16 7.58 27.18 7.05
C PHE A 16 6.46 26.18 7.35
N LEU A 17 6.55 24.95 6.83
CA LEU A 17 5.54 23.90 7.08
C LEU A 17 5.51 23.42 8.55
N THR A 18 6.66 23.41 9.22
CA THR A 18 6.75 22.95 10.62
C THR A 18 6.29 24.02 11.62
N THR A 19 6.35 25.31 11.27
CA THR A 19 5.88 26.39 12.14
C THR A 19 4.36 26.61 12.05
N THR A 20 3.73 26.27 10.93
CA THR A 20 2.27 26.43 10.76
C THR A 20 1.41 25.37 11.45
N HIS A 21 2.00 24.26 11.92
CA HIS A 21 1.23 23.15 12.52
C HIS A 21 0.81 23.39 13.99
N ASN A 22 1.23 24.51 14.59
CA ASN A 22 1.00 24.82 16.02
C ASN A 22 0.11 26.04 16.29
N SER A 23 -0.51 26.64 15.28
CA SER A 23 -1.42 27.79 15.47
C SER A 23 -2.79 27.45 14.88
N ARG A 24 -3.76 27.21 15.77
CA ARG A 24 -5.13 26.79 15.41
C ARG A 24 -6.05 27.97 15.04
N ASP A 25 -5.58 29.20 15.21
CA ASP A 25 -6.36 30.41 14.96
C ASP A 25 -5.55 31.36 14.08
N ASN A 26 -5.73 31.32 12.75
CA ASN A 26 -5.44 32.43 11.81
C ASN A 26 -5.79 32.05 10.35
N GLY A 27 -7.08 32.12 10.00
CA GLY A 27 -7.56 31.90 8.62
C GLY A 27 -7.09 32.95 7.60
N ASP A 28 -6.81 34.17 8.05
CA ASP A 28 -6.49 35.30 7.13
C ASP A 28 -5.01 35.36 6.70
N PHE A 29 -4.11 34.67 7.41
CA PHE A 29 -2.67 34.72 7.11
C PHE A 29 -2.28 33.78 5.96
N ILE A 30 -3.02 32.67 5.78
CA ILE A 30 -2.76 31.67 4.74
C ILE A 30 -3.11 32.22 3.35
N GLN A 31 -4.18 33.01 3.22
CA GLN A 31 -4.56 33.61 1.94
C GLN A 31 -3.55 34.67 1.45
N ARG A 32 -2.95 35.45 2.36
CA ARG A 32 -1.93 36.45 1.99
C ARG A 32 -0.56 35.83 1.69
N GLY A 33 -0.21 34.72 2.35
CA GLY A 33 1.02 33.97 2.07
C GLY A 33 1.03 33.30 0.69
N LEU A 34 -0.11 32.76 0.26
CA LEU A 34 -0.28 32.14 -1.06
C LEU A 34 -0.26 33.17 -2.21
N ALA A 35 -0.79 34.38 -1.98
CA ALA A 35 -0.78 35.46 -2.98
C ALA A 35 0.65 35.97 -3.28
N LEU A 36 1.53 36.05 -2.28
CA LEU A 36 2.93 36.49 -2.47
C LEU A 36 3.83 35.43 -3.12
N ALA A 37 3.50 34.14 -2.99
CA ALA A 37 4.23 33.07 -3.68
C ALA A 37 3.95 33.04 -5.19
N PHE A 38 2.75 33.46 -5.63
CA PHE A 38 2.36 33.42 -7.03
C PHE A 38 2.80 34.65 -7.85
N THR A 39 2.95 35.83 -7.25
CA THR A 39 3.32 37.07 -7.98
C THR A 39 4.79 37.16 -8.39
N SER A 40 5.66 36.23 -7.98
CA SER A 40 7.08 36.22 -8.40
C SER A 40 7.38 35.40 -9.67
N THR A 41 6.35 34.86 -10.33
CA THR A 41 6.49 34.19 -11.62
C THR A 41 6.34 35.18 -12.78
N SER A 42 7.28 36.11 -12.93
CA SER A 42 7.39 36.86 -14.18
C SER A 42 8.85 36.97 -14.63
N THR A 43 9.05 36.60 -15.90
CA THR A 43 10.19 36.87 -16.78
C THR A 43 11.54 36.22 -16.43
N LEU A 44 11.82 35.07 -17.04
CA LEU A 44 13.16 34.76 -17.55
C LEU A 44 13.04 34.22 -18.98
N PRO A 45 13.92 34.65 -19.91
CA PRO A 45 13.82 34.30 -21.33
C PRO A 45 14.26 32.85 -21.57
N LEU A 46 13.54 32.16 -22.46
CA LEU A 46 13.98 30.88 -23.03
C LEU A 46 15.33 31.07 -23.73
N SER A 47 16.40 30.53 -23.14
CA SER A 47 17.62 30.24 -23.89
C SER A 47 17.42 28.95 -24.67
N SER A 48 17.63 29.03 -25.98
CA SER A 48 17.64 27.92 -26.94
C SER A 48 18.61 26.81 -26.54
N PRO A 49 18.33 25.53 -26.88
CA PRO A 49 19.24 24.43 -26.61
C PRO A 49 20.52 24.54 -27.45
N PRO A 50 21.67 24.05 -26.95
CA PRO A 50 22.91 24.06 -27.72
C PRO A 50 22.80 23.07 -28.88
N ARG A 51 23.17 23.54 -30.08
CA ARG A 51 23.43 22.72 -31.25
C ARG A 51 24.55 21.74 -30.94
N SER A 52 24.26 20.45 -31.05
CA SER A 52 25.26 19.38 -31.05
C SER A 52 26.19 19.56 -32.26
N SER A 53 27.45 19.88 -32.01
CA SER A 53 28.51 19.83 -33.01
C SER A 53 28.84 18.37 -33.33
N SER A 54 28.45 17.93 -34.52
CA SER A 54 28.88 16.68 -35.14
C SER A 54 30.38 16.75 -35.46
N LEU A 55 31.19 16.02 -34.71
CA LEU A 55 32.54 15.64 -35.12
C LEU A 55 32.45 14.30 -35.86
N CYS A 56 32.27 14.38 -37.19
CA CYS A 56 32.48 13.24 -38.09
C CYS A 56 33.96 12.87 -38.07
N ARG A 57 34.29 11.73 -37.46
CA ARG A 57 35.54 11.01 -37.74
C ARG A 57 35.22 9.94 -38.78
N LYS A 58 35.75 10.10 -39.99
CA LYS A 58 35.83 9.04 -41.01
C LYS A 58 36.68 7.91 -40.45
N VAL A 59 36.08 6.73 -40.27
CA VAL A 59 36.80 5.45 -40.26
C VAL A 59 36.04 4.49 -41.17
N SER A 60 36.82 3.72 -41.91
CA SER A 60 36.49 2.96 -43.10
C SER A 60 35.42 1.90 -42.90
N SER A 61 34.73 1.65 -44.01
CA SER A 61 33.95 0.48 -44.35
C SER A 61 34.56 -0.83 -43.87
N GLU A 62 33.77 -1.65 -43.15
CA GLU A 62 33.48 -3.04 -43.53
C GLU A 62 32.39 -3.65 -42.64
N SER A 63 31.46 -4.29 -43.34
CA SER A 63 30.29 -5.08 -42.95
C SER A 63 30.21 -5.68 -41.54
N TRP A 64 29.19 -5.31 -40.76
CA TRP A 64 28.45 -6.22 -39.86
C TRP A 64 26.97 -5.82 -39.81
N ASN A 65 26.11 -6.69 -40.33
CA ASN A 65 24.67 -6.67 -40.08
C ASN A 65 24.43 -7.10 -38.63
N CYS A 66 24.12 -6.15 -37.75
CA CYS A 66 23.56 -6.43 -36.43
C CYS A 66 22.23 -5.68 -36.29
N LEU A 67 21.19 -6.43 -35.94
CA LEU A 67 19.87 -5.92 -35.59
C LEU A 67 19.99 -4.83 -34.52
N ALA A 68 19.80 -3.58 -34.92
CA ALA A 68 19.50 -2.48 -34.01
C ALA A 68 17.98 -2.27 -34.01
N GLY A 69 17.27 -3.14 -33.30
CA GLY A 69 15.92 -2.85 -32.81
C GLY A 69 16.04 -2.07 -31.51
N ALA A 70 16.52 -0.82 -31.59
CA ALA A 70 16.55 0.08 -30.44
C ALA A 70 15.21 0.82 -30.37
N ASP A 71 14.52 0.62 -29.26
CA ASP A 71 13.16 1.07 -28.95
C ASP A 71 12.93 2.57 -29.14
N THR A 72 12.27 2.91 -30.24
CA THR A 72 11.60 4.23 -30.42
C THR A 72 10.25 4.28 -29.70
N SER A 73 9.81 3.16 -29.11
CA SER A 73 8.56 3.00 -28.36
C SER A 73 8.57 3.79 -27.04
N ASP A 74 9.68 3.79 -26.30
CA ASP A 74 9.75 4.44 -24.98
C ASP A 74 9.70 5.98 -25.04
N ALA A 75 10.26 6.59 -26.09
CA ALA A 75 10.19 8.03 -26.30
C ALA A 75 8.77 8.50 -26.68
N ILE A 76 7.97 7.65 -27.33
CA ILE A 76 6.58 7.95 -27.71
C ILE A 76 5.65 7.84 -26.49
N VAL A 77 5.93 6.93 -25.56
CA VAL A 77 5.17 6.78 -24.31
C VAL A 77 5.30 8.03 -23.43
N SER A 78 6.52 8.55 -23.27
CA SER A 78 6.79 9.76 -22.46
C SER A 78 6.01 11.01 -22.91
N ASN A 79 5.81 11.19 -24.23
CA ASN A 79 5.04 12.34 -24.74
C ASN A 79 3.53 12.18 -24.55
N ARG A 80 2.99 10.96 -24.58
CA ARG A 80 1.56 10.71 -24.32
C ARG A 80 1.21 10.91 -22.85
N ASP A 81 2.08 10.49 -21.93
CA ASP A 81 1.83 10.64 -20.50
C ASP A 81 1.71 12.12 -20.11
N ASN A 82 2.57 12.99 -20.67
CA ASN A 82 2.49 14.43 -20.45
C ASN A 82 1.18 15.06 -20.95
N ASP A 83 0.61 14.58 -22.07
CA ASP A 83 -0.65 15.09 -22.61
C ASP A 83 -1.85 14.73 -21.71
N ILE A 84 -1.88 13.52 -21.15
CA ILE A 84 -2.92 13.07 -20.22
C ILE A 84 -2.91 13.94 -18.95
N PHE A 85 -1.72 14.20 -18.38
CA PHE A 85 -1.59 15.04 -17.18
C PHE A 85 -2.05 16.50 -17.43
N GLN A 86 -1.75 17.06 -18.61
CA GLN A 86 -2.19 18.42 -18.95
C GLN A 86 -3.72 18.49 -19.14
N LYS A 87 -4.33 17.48 -19.78
CA LYS A 87 -5.79 17.37 -19.94
C LYS A 87 -6.52 17.24 -18.61
N GLN A 88 -6.03 16.37 -17.70
CA GLN A 88 -6.59 16.23 -16.35
C GLN A 88 -6.52 17.55 -15.57
N ARG A 89 -5.41 18.28 -15.70
CA ARG A 89 -5.24 19.59 -15.05
C ARG A 89 -6.20 20.65 -15.59
N LEU A 90 -6.41 20.69 -16.91
CA LEU A 90 -7.35 21.62 -17.54
C LEU A 90 -8.79 21.35 -17.10
N ILE A 91 -9.18 20.07 -17.05
CA ILE A 91 -10.56 19.67 -16.69
C ILE A 91 -10.83 19.88 -15.21
N THR A 92 -9.87 19.58 -14.32
CA THR A 92 -10.00 19.91 -12.89
C THR A 92 -10.12 21.42 -12.65
N LEU A 93 -9.34 22.24 -13.36
CA LEU A 93 -9.48 23.71 -13.32
C LEU A 93 -10.85 24.17 -13.83
N THR A 94 -11.37 23.54 -14.89
CA THR A 94 -12.70 23.86 -15.45
C THR A 94 -13.82 23.46 -14.49
N ALA A 95 -13.74 22.28 -13.87
CA ALA A 95 -14.70 21.83 -12.87
C ALA A 95 -14.66 22.71 -11.61
N LEU A 96 -13.47 23.06 -11.12
CA LEU A 96 -13.30 23.95 -9.96
C LEU A 96 -13.84 25.37 -10.23
N THR A 97 -13.63 25.90 -11.44
CA THR A 97 -14.18 27.22 -11.82
C THR A 97 -15.69 27.19 -11.99
N MET A 98 -16.27 26.08 -12.45
CA MET A 98 -17.73 25.88 -12.48
C MET A 98 -18.32 25.83 -11.07
N VAL A 99 -17.73 25.08 -10.15
CA VAL A 99 -18.17 24.99 -8.74
C VAL A 99 -18.03 26.34 -8.03
N ALA A 100 -16.95 27.07 -8.28
CA ALA A 100 -16.71 28.39 -7.69
C ALA A 100 -17.74 29.44 -8.18
N ASN A 101 -18.17 29.35 -9.44
CA ASN A 101 -19.14 30.29 -10.02
C ASN A 101 -20.60 29.94 -9.70
N SER A 102 -20.91 28.70 -9.31
CA SER A 102 -22.28 28.24 -9.01
C SER A 102 -22.71 28.42 -7.55
N GLY A 103 -21.91 29.08 -6.70
CA GLY A 103 -22.31 29.43 -5.34
C GLY A 103 -22.45 28.26 -4.36
N GLY A 104 -21.75 27.14 -4.57
CA GLY A 104 -21.74 25.98 -3.65
C GLY A 104 -23.00 25.10 -3.69
N ASP A 105 -24.18 25.70 -3.82
CA ASP A 105 -25.47 24.98 -3.75
C ASP A 105 -25.99 24.51 -5.12
N GLY A 106 -25.45 25.06 -6.22
CA GLY A 106 -25.99 24.83 -7.57
C GLY A 106 -25.96 23.38 -8.08
N VAL A 107 -25.13 22.49 -7.52
CA VAL A 107 -25.14 21.05 -7.86
C VAL A 107 -26.24 20.32 -7.12
N ILE A 108 -26.44 20.64 -5.84
CA ILE A 108 -27.49 20.04 -5.00
C ILE A 108 -28.86 20.52 -5.51
N ASP A 109 -29.00 21.81 -5.79
CA ASP A 109 -30.23 22.38 -6.36
C ASP A 109 -30.56 21.76 -7.72
N ALA A 110 -29.57 21.49 -8.58
CA ALA A 110 -29.80 20.86 -9.88
C ALA A 110 -30.27 19.39 -9.77
N VAL A 111 -29.80 18.65 -8.75
CA VAL A 111 -30.24 17.27 -8.49
C VAL A 111 -31.64 17.27 -7.87
N ILE A 112 -31.95 18.22 -6.98
CA ILE A 112 -33.29 18.39 -6.41
C ILE A 112 -34.30 18.81 -7.51
N GLU A 113 -33.93 19.77 -8.38
CA GLU A 113 -34.74 20.16 -9.54
C GLU A 113 -35.00 18.96 -10.49
N GLU A 114 -34.08 18.00 -10.59
CA GLU A 114 -34.26 16.77 -11.40
C GLU A 114 -35.26 15.79 -10.79
N GLU A 115 -35.23 15.57 -9.47
CA GLU A 115 -36.25 14.76 -8.79
C GLU A 115 -37.64 15.42 -8.86
N GLU A 116 -37.71 16.74 -8.66
CA GLU A 116 -38.97 17.49 -8.76
C GLU A 116 -39.54 17.47 -10.20
N ALA A 117 -38.70 17.64 -11.22
CA ALA A 117 -39.11 17.59 -12.62
C ALA A 117 -39.57 16.19 -13.06
N ASN A 118 -38.91 15.12 -12.62
CA ASN A 118 -39.35 13.75 -12.90
C ASN A 118 -40.65 13.42 -12.17
N SER A 119 -40.86 13.96 -10.97
CA SER A 119 -42.11 13.78 -10.21
C SER A 119 -43.31 14.54 -10.81
N THR A 120 -43.06 15.66 -11.50
CA THR A 120 -44.09 16.48 -12.17
C THR A 120 -44.44 15.94 -13.55
N LEU A 121 -43.46 15.46 -14.33
CA LEU A 121 -43.71 14.75 -15.60
C LEU A 121 -44.54 13.47 -15.39
N ALA A 122 -44.32 12.74 -14.29
CA ALA A 122 -45.16 11.60 -13.91
C ALA A 122 -46.61 11.98 -13.53
N LYS A 123 -46.88 13.27 -13.25
CA LYS A 123 -48.22 13.78 -12.95
C LYS A 123 -48.91 14.43 -14.16
N GLU A 124 -48.17 14.94 -15.14
CA GLU A 124 -48.72 15.64 -16.31
C GLU A 124 -49.13 14.72 -17.47
N GLU A 125 -48.72 13.44 -17.50
CA GLU A 125 -49.22 12.47 -18.50
C GLU A 125 -50.73 12.18 -18.42
N ILE A 126 -51.45 12.73 -17.44
CA ILE A 126 -52.92 12.62 -17.32
C ILE A 126 -53.66 13.87 -17.87
N SER A 127 -52.96 14.96 -18.22
CA SER A 127 -53.60 16.17 -18.77
C SER A 127 -53.10 16.50 -20.17
N ALA A 128 -53.85 16.02 -21.16
CA ALA A 128 -53.64 16.27 -22.58
C ALA A 128 -53.73 17.75 -22.96
N GLY A 129 -53.05 18.14 -24.05
CA GLY A 129 -53.46 19.27 -24.88
C GLY A 129 -52.30 20.19 -25.26
N GLY A 130 -51.84 20.03 -26.50
CA GLY A 130 -50.69 20.73 -27.05
C GLY A 130 -50.75 22.25 -26.96
N GLU A 131 -49.65 22.82 -26.47
CA GLU A 131 -49.18 24.15 -26.84
C GLU A 131 -47.68 24.01 -27.12
N LEU A 132 -47.29 24.33 -28.35
CA LEU A 132 -45.97 24.06 -28.90
C LEU A 132 -45.01 25.15 -28.41
N ASP A 133 -44.51 25.00 -27.19
CA ASP A 133 -43.59 25.96 -26.58
C ASP A 133 -42.29 26.05 -27.40
N VAL A 134 -42.02 27.28 -27.87
CA VAL A 134 -40.79 27.66 -28.55
C VAL A 134 -39.64 27.60 -27.54
N ILE A 135 -38.89 26.51 -27.56
CA ILE A 135 -37.75 26.27 -26.67
C ILE A 135 -36.64 27.29 -26.99
N ASP A 136 -36.44 28.25 -26.10
CA ASP A 136 -35.35 29.22 -26.15
C ASP A 136 -33.98 28.51 -26.08
N PRO A 137 -33.14 28.55 -27.13
CA PRO A 137 -31.87 27.81 -27.21
C PRO A 137 -30.79 28.33 -26.25
N THR A 138 -31.02 29.46 -25.59
CA THR A 138 -30.04 30.08 -24.68
C THR A 138 -30.12 29.55 -23.25
N ARG A 139 -31.21 28.86 -22.89
CA ARG A 139 -31.39 28.23 -21.58
C ARG A 139 -30.91 26.78 -21.63
N ARG A 140 -29.63 26.56 -21.94
CA ARG A 140 -28.98 25.27 -21.64
C ARG A 140 -29.29 24.96 -20.18
N ARG A 141 -30.08 23.92 -19.92
CA ARG A 141 -30.53 23.60 -18.57
C ARG A 141 -29.28 23.24 -17.77
N LYS A 142 -29.17 23.71 -16.53
CA LYS A 142 -28.02 23.37 -15.66
C LYS A 142 -27.73 21.86 -15.66
N ARG A 143 -28.78 21.05 -15.81
CA ARG A 143 -28.75 19.60 -16.05
C ARG A 143 -27.85 19.17 -17.21
N ASP A 144 -27.96 19.82 -18.37
CA ASP A 144 -27.16 19.46 -19.56
C ASP A 144 -25.67 19.75 -19.31
N MET A 145 -25.37 20.81 -18.56
CA MET A 145 -23.99 21.11 -18.14
C MET A 145 -23.45 20.05 -17.17
N VAL A 146 -24.26 19.61 -16.20
CA VAL A 146 -23.87 18.53 -15.27
C VAL A 146 -23.63 17.22 -16.04
N ARG A 147 -24.53 16.87 -16.98
CA ARG A 147 -24.37 15.69 -17.85
C ARG A 147 -23.10 15.77 -18.70
N ASP A 148 -22.83 16.91 -19.31
CA ASP A 148 -21.60 17.13 -20.09
C ASP A 148 -20.34 16.96 -19.22
N VAL A 149 -20.36 17.45 -17.98
CA VAL A 149 -19.27 17.29 -17.02
C VAL A 149 -19.12 15.83 -16.61
N VAL A 150 -20.22 15.13 -16.27
CA VAL A 150 -20.23 13.71 -15.91
C VAL A 150 -19.72 12.85 -17.06
N LYS A 151 -20.18 13.10 -18.29
CA LYS A 151 -19.72 12.44 -19.52
C LYS A 151 -18.23 12.67 -19.75
N SER A 152 -17.76 13.91 -19.58
CA SER A 152 -16.34 14.25 -19.72
C SER A 152 -15.47 13.55 -18.66
N LEU A 153 -15.90 13.53 -17.40
CA LEU A 153 -15.22 12.83 -16.33
C LEU A 153 -15.20 11.31 -16.53
N ALA A 154 -16.31 10.73 -17.00
CA ALA A 154 -16.39 9.31 -17.34
C ALA A 154 -15.47 8.95 -18.51
N SER A 155 -15.36 9.82 -19.51
CA SER A 155 -14.42 9.63 -20.63
C SER A 155 -12.96 9.65 -20.16
N LEU A 156 -12.61 10.57 -19.25
CA LEU A 156 -11.28 10.63 -18.64
C LEU A 156 -10.99 9.40 -17.77
N SER A 157 -11.96 8.97 -16.95
CA SER A 157 -11.77 7.78 -16.11
C SER A 157 -11.61 6.53 -16.96
N LEU A 158 -12.27 6.46 -18.13
CA LEU A 158 -12.09 5.37 -19.09
C LEU A 158 -10.69 5.39 -19.72
N GLU A 159 -10.15 6.56 -20.06
CA GLU A 159 -8.78 6.70 -20.55
C GLU A 159 -7.74 6.29 -19.48
N ASP A 160 -7.92 6.75 -18.24
CA ASP A 160 -7.08 6.37 -17.10
C ASP A 160 -7.16 4.86 -16.81
N TYR A 161 -8.36 4.27 -16.86
CA TYR A 161 -8.55 2.82 -16.77
C TYR A 161 -7.78 2.07 -17.87
N ARG A 162 -7.89 2.52 -19.14
CA ARG A 162 -7.16 1.90 -20.27
C ARG A 162 -5.66 1.98 -20.06
N TRP A 163 -5.15 3.11 -19.59
CA TRP A 163 -3.74 3.30 -19.29
C TRP A 163 -3.26 2.36 -18.17
N ARG A 164 -3.95 2.36 -17.02
CA ARG A 164 -3.60 1.49 -15.88
C ARG A 164 -3.70 0.00 -16.23
N SER A 165 -4.80 -0.42 -16.86
CA SER A 165 -4.99 -1.82 -17.25
C SER A 165 -3.95 -2.29 -18.26
N ASN A 166 -3.52 -1.43 -19.20
CA ASN A 166 -2.44 -1.75 -20.12
C ASN A 166 -1.10 -1.90 -19.39
N ILE A 167 -0.79 -1.04 -18.42
CA ILE A 167 0.42 -1.17 -17.59
C ILE A 167 0.39 -2.47 -16.78
N PHE A 168 -0.74 -2.79 -16.15
CA PHE A 168 -0.90 -4.04 -15.40
C PHE A 168 -0.72 -5.27 -16.30
N LYS A 169 -1.38 -5.30 -17.47
CA LYS A 169 -1.25 -6.40 -18.44
C LYS A 169 0.16 -6.54 -18.98
N LYS A 170 0.84 -5.43 -19.27
CA LYS A 170 2.24 -5.42 -19.72
C LYS A 170 3.15 -6.00 -18.63
N ASN A 171 3.04 -5.49 -17.40
CA ASN A 171 3.84 -5.98 -16.26
C ASN A 171 3.57 -7.47 -15.96
N GLU A 172 2.33 -7.92 -16.09
CA GLU A 172 1.97 -9.33 -15.89
C GLU A 172 2.50 -10.22 -17.04
N ALA A 173 2.46 -9.73 -18.27
CA ALA A 173 3.02 -10.42 -19.43
C ALA A 173 4.53 -10.53 -19.33
N ASP A 174 5.22 -9.43 -19.04
CA ASP A 174 6.68 -9.39 -18.85
C ASP A 174 7.09 -10.36 -17.73
N ARG A 175 6.33 -10.41 -16.63
CA ARG A 175 6.55 -11.36 -15.54
C ARG A 175 6.36 -12.82 -15.98
N LYS A 176 5.30 -13.14 -16.73
CA LYS A 176 5.07 -14.51 -17.26
C LYS A 176 6.17 -14.92 -18.23
N VAL A 177 6.69 -13.98 -19.01
CA VAL A 177 7.83 -14.20 -19.91
C VAL A 177 9.08 -14.50 -19.09
N GLU A 178 9.41 -13.67 -18.09
CA GLU A 178 10.55 -13.90 -17.19
C GLU A 178 10.46 -15.27 -16.49
N GLU A 179 9.28 -15.61 -15.98
CA GLU A 179 9.04 -16.91 -15.34
C GLU A 179 9.21 -18.08 -16.32
N SER A 180 8.73 -17.93 -17.56
CA SER A 180 8.89 -18.95 -18.60
C SER A 180 10.36 -19.14 -19.00
N ILE A 181 11.14 -18.04 -19.07
CA ILE A 181 12.56 -18.08 -19.38
C ILE A 181 13.33 -18.75 -18.24
N ALA A 182 13.04 -18.39 -16.99
CA ALA A 182 13.66 -19.02 -15.82
C ALA A 182 13.43 -20.55 -15.82
N ARG A 183 12.18 -20.98 -16.06
CA ARG A 183 11.85 -22.41 -16.18
C ARG A 183 12.62 -23.10 -17.32
N MET A 184 12.79 -22.46 -18.47
CA MET A 184 13.56 -23.02 -19.59
C MET A 184 15.06 -23.17 -19.26
N MET A 185 15.60 -22.26 -18.45
CA MET A 185 16.99 -22.32 -17.99
C MET A 185 17.20 -23.32 -16.85
N GLY A 186 16.14 -23.94 -16.34
CA GLY A 186 16.19 -24.79 -15.14
C GLY A 186 16.46 -23.99 -13.87
N GLU A 187 16.28 -22.68 -13.91
CA GLU A 187 16.48 -21.76 -12.80
C GLU A 187 15.12 -21.41 -12.18
N ASP A 188 15.08 -21.26 -10.86
CA ASP A 188 13.94 -20.64 -10.20
C ASP A 188 13.90 -19.15 -10.58
N ALA A 189 12.70 -18.62 -10.90
CA ALA A 189 12.53 -17.20 -11.19
C ALA A 189 13.16 -16.35 -10.08
N SER A 190 13.96 -15.35 -10.46
CA SER A 190 14.69 -14.48 -9.53
C SER A 190 13.76 -13.79 -8.53
N TYR A 191 12.48 -13.65 -8.88
CA TYR A 191 11.42 -13.22 -7.98
C TYR A 191 10.08 -13.85 -8.29
N VAL A 192 9.52 -14.49 -7.26
CA VAL A 192 8.15 -14.97 -7.25
C VAL A 192 7.38 -14.02 -6.33
N ARG A 193 6.35 -13.31 -6.86
CA ARG A 193 5.47 -12.59 -5.95
C ARG A 193 4.77 -13.61 -5.07
N PRO A 194 4.44 -13.25 -3.83
CA PRO A 194 3.85 -14.19 -2.88
C PRO A 194 2.53 -14.79 -3.38
N MET A 195 1.73 -14.02 -4.12
CA MET A 195 0.51 -14.50 -4.75
C MET A 195 0.73 -15.49 -5.93
N ASP A 196 1.93 -15.50 -6.52
CA ASP A 196 2.30 -16.37 -7.65
C ASP A 196 2.95 -17.68 -7.21
N ALA A 197 3.17 -17.88 -5.91
CA ALA A 197 3.66 -19.15 -5.39
C ALA A 197 2.67 -20.28 -5.74
N SER A 198 3.18 -21.49 -5.98
CA SER A 198 2.33 -22.66 -6.24
C SER A 198 1.33 -22.85 -5.11
N GLU A 199 0.14 -23.42 -5.40
CA GLU A 199 -0.94 -23.54 -4.40
C GLU A 199 -0.52 -24.24 -3.10
N ASN A 200 0.46 -25.15 -3.19
CA ASN A 200 1.04 -25.87 -2.05
C ASN A 200 2.01 -25.01 -1.21
N LYS A 201 2.59 -23.95 -1.80
CA LYS A 201 3.50 -22.99 -1.15
C LYS A 201 2.83 -21.64 -0.84
N LEU A 202 1.54 -21.52 -1.15
CA LEU A 202 0.80 -20.28 -0.96
C LEU A 202 0.47 -20.08 0.53
N GLY A 203 1.30 -19.28 1.20
CA GLY A 203 1.10 -18.87 2.59
C GLY A 203 -0.19 -18.05 2.80
N PRO A 204 -0.63 -17.84 4.05
CA PRO A 204 -1.77 -16.97 4.37
C PRO A 204 -1.67 -15.57 3.75
N LEU A 205 -0.47 -14.98 3.70
CA LEU A 205 -0.30 -13.65 3.09
C LEU A 205 -0.40 -13.71 1.57
N GLY A 206 0.13 -14.76 0.94
CA GLY A 206 -0.02 -14.98 -0.50
C GLY A 206 -1.50 -15.17 -0.90
N LYS A 207 -2.29 -15.86 -0.08
CA LYS A 207 -3.74 -15.99 -0.27
C LYS A 207 -4.45 -14.65 -0.15
N ALA A 208 -4.20 -13.92 0.94
CA ALA A 208 -4.80 -12.60 1.14
C ALA A 208 -4.43 -11.60 0.03
N GLU A 209 -3.17 -11.62 -0.43
CA GLU A 209 -2.73 -10.80 -1.56
C GLU A 209 -3.43 -11.22 -2.86
N LYS A 210 -3.50 -12.52 -3.15
CA LYS A 210 -4.19 -13.06 -4.32
C LYS A 210 -5.67 -12.65 -4.33
N ASP A 211 -6.36 -12.80 -3.21
CA ASP A 211 -7.78 -12.46 -3.07
C ASP A 211 -7.98 -10.94 -3.19
N ALA A 212 -7.13 -10.13 -2.57
CA ALA A 212 -7.20 -8.68 -2.64
C ALA A 212 -6.91 -8.16 -4.06
N VAL A 213 -5.90 -8.70 -4.74
CA VAL A 213 -5.56 -8.32 -6.12
C VAL A 213 -6.66 -8.76 -7.08
N ALA A 214 -7.21 -9.97 -6.92
CA ALA A 214 -8.32 -10.44 -7.73
C ALA A 214 -9.58 -9.58 -7.54
N TRP A 215 -9.89 -9.23 -6.28
CA TRP A 215 -10.99 -8.32 -5.96
C TRP A 215 -10.77 -6.94 -6.56
N LEU A 216 -9.60 -6.33 -6.38
CA LEU A 216 -9.26 -5.02 -6.95
C LEU A 216 -9.29 -5.02 -8.49
N SER A 217 -8.79 -6.08 -9.13
CA SER A 217 -8.86 -6.21 -10.59
C SER A 217 -10.30 -6.23 -11.07
N SER A 218 -11.16 -6.98 -10.38
CA SER A 218 -12.59 -7.07 -10.68
C SER A 218 -13.29 -5.72 -10.49
N VAL A 219 -12.97 -4.99 -9.40
CA VAL A 219 -13.46 -3.63 -9.15
C VAL A 219 -13.04 -2.67 -10.25
N ILE A 220 -11.77 -2.70 -10.65
CA ILE A 220 -11.22 -1.81 -11.69
C ILE A 220 -11.90 -2.09 -13.03
N GLU A 221 -12.11 -3.35 -13.39
CA GLU A 221 -12.83 -3.74 -14.61
C GLU A 221 -14.30 -3.32 -14.58
N GLU A 222 -14.98 -3.52 -13.45
CA GLU A 222 -16.36 -3.09 -13.25
C GLU A 222 -16.50 -1.56 -13.42
N GLU A 223 -15.62 -0.79 -12.79
CA GLU A 223 -15.54 0.66 -12.91
C GLU A 223 -15.26 1.10 -14.36
N GLY A 224 -14.35 0.41 -15.05
CA GLY A 224 -14.06 0.66 -16.46
C GLY A 224 -15.30 0.44 -17.35
N LYS A 225 -16.06 -0.64 -17.11
CA LYS A 225 -17.33 -0.91 -17.80
C LYS A 225 -18.38 0.15 -17.48
N ARG A 226 -18.49 0.57 -16.22
CA ARG A 226 -19.44 1.60 -15.80
C ARG A 226 -19.12 2.95 -16.43
N ALA A 227 -17.85 3.37 -16.41
CA ALA A 227 -17.39 4.59 -17.06
C ALA A 227 -17.68 4.56 -18.57
N ALA A 228 -17.47 3.42 -19.24
CA ALA A 228 -17.81 3.24 -20.64
C ALA A 228 -19.32 3.39 -20.90
N ARG A 229 -20.17 2.86 -20.01
CA ARG A 229 -21.63 3.03 -20.12
C ARG A 229 -22.03 4.49 -19.96
N ILE A 230 -21.55 5.20 -18.93
CA ILE A 230 -21.84 6.62 -18.69
C ILE A 230 -21.39 7.48 -19.88
N ALA A 231 -20.21 7.19 -20.44
CA ALA A 231 -19.71 7.90 -21.62
C ALA A 231 -20.58 7.66 -22.87
N ASN A 232 -21.13 6.46 -23.02
CA ASN A 232 -22.00 6.07 -24.13
C ASN A 232 -23.46 6.51 -23.95
N SER A 233 -23.94 6.66 -22.72
CA SER A 233 -25.32 7.05 -22.35
C SER A 233 -25.47 8.57 -22.16
N ASP A 234 -24.70 9.37 -22.90
CA ASP A 234 -24.73 10.84 -22.84
C ASP A 234 -24.62 11.45 -21.43
N GLY A 235 -23.89 10.79 -20.52
CA GLY A 235 -23.67 11.26 -19.15
C GLY A 235 -24.77 10.85 -18.16
N ASP A 236 -25.70 9.98 -18.54
CA ASP A 236 -26.65 9.40 -17.58
C ASP A 236 -25.91 8.63 -16.48
N LEU A 237 -26.28 8.90 -15.24
CA LEU A 237 -25.66 8.30 -14.07
C LEU A 237 -26.05 6.83 -13.96
N VAL A 238 -25.06 5.94 -14.09
CA VAL A 238 -25.23 4.50 -13.91
C VAL A 238 -24.75 4.13 -12.51
N ARG A 239 -25.61 3.53 -11.68
CA ARG A 239 -25.21 3.03 -10.36
C ARG A 239 -24.43 1.72 -10.50
N PRO A 240 -23.51 1.39 -9.58
CA PRO A 240 -22.84 0.09 -9.57
C PRO A 240 -23.81 -1.11 -9.69
N MET A 241 -24.92 -1.12 -8.95
CA MET A 241 -25.88 -2.25 -8.97
C MET A 241 -26.67 -2.40 -10.28
N ASP A 242 -26.76 -1.35 -11.10
CA ASP A 242 -27.35 -1.39 -12.46
C ASP A 242 -26.34 -1.91 -13.50
N GLY A 243 -25.11 -2.21 -13.05
CA GLY A 243 -23.99 -2.77 -13.77
C GLY A 243 -24.17 -4.23 -14.23
N GLU A 244 -23.14 -4.76 -14.90
CA GLU A 244 -23.05 -6.15 -15.35
C GLU A 244 -22.71 -7.16 -14.23
N GLY A 245 -22.98 -6.80 -12.97
CA GLY A 245 -22.49 -7.52 -11.79
C GLY A 245 -21.00 -7.25 -11.53
N GLY A 246 -20.58 -7.51 -10.30
CA GLY A 246 -19.21 -7.25 -9.83
C GLY A 246 -19.17 -7.01 -8.32
N PRO A 247 -17.97 -6.96 -7.73
CA PRO A 247 -17.82 -6.76 -6.29
C PRO A 247 -18.45 -5.46 -5.78
N LEU A 248 -18.41 -4.36 -6.54
CA LEU A 248 -19.05 -3.11 -6.11
C LEU A 248 -20.57 -3.18 -6.25
N ALA A 249 -21.07 -3.74 -7.35
CA ALA A 249 -22.49 -4.00 -7.55
C ALA A 249 -23.05 -4.90 -6.43
N ASP A 250 -22.31 -5.93 -6.02
CA ASP A 250 -22.74 -6.83 -4.94
C ASP A 250 -22.71 -6.12 -3.58
N LEU A 251 -21.69 -5.30 -3.30
CA LEU A 251 -21.64 -4.48 -2.08
C LEU A 251 -22.78 -3.46 -2.02
N GLU A 252 -23.05 -2.76 -3.13
CA GLU A 252 -24.16 -1.82 -3.20
C GLU A 252 -25.50 -2.55 -3.08
N ARG A 253 -25.69 -3.68 -3.77
CA ARG A 253 -26.90 -4.51 -3.65
C ARG A 253 -27.12 -4.95 -2.22
N ASN A 254 -26.08 -5.43 -1.53
CA ASN A 254 -26.17 -5.84 -0.13
C ASN A 254 -26.53 -4.66 0.79
N ALA A 255 -25.93 -3.48 0.55
CA ALA A 255 -26.22 -2.27 1.32
C ALA A 255 -27.67 -1.79 1.08
N VAL A 256 -28.09 -1.73 -0.17
CA VAL A 256 -29.45 -1.34 -0.57
C VAL A 256 -30.48 -2.34 -0.03
N GLU A 257 -30.22 -3.64 -0.12
CA GLU A 257 -31.06 -4.68 0.46
C GLU A 257 -31.16 -4.54 1.98
N PHE A 258 -30.04 -4.25 2.66
CA PHE A 258 -30.03 -3.99 4.10
C PHE A 258 -30.90 -2.78 4.47
N PHE A 259 -30.77 -1.66 3.75
CA PHE A 259 -31.61 -0.47 3.99
C PHE A 259 -33.07 -0.70 3.64
N ASN A 260 -33.36 -1.41 2.54
CA ASN A 260 -34.72 -1.78 2.17
C ASN A 260 -35.37 -2.66 3.23
N LYS A 261 -34.65 -3.65 3.79
CA LYS A 261 -35.13 -4.45 4.91
C LYS A 261 -35.45 -3.61 6.15
N ILE A 262 -34.65 -2.58 6.44
CA ILE A 262 -34.96 -1.62 7.51
C ILE A 262 -36.27 -0.90 7.17
N VAL A 263 -36.35 -0.26 6.00
CA VAL A 263 -37.53 0.51 5.59
C VAL A 263 -38.81 -0.34 5.56
N ASP A 264 -38.74 -1.56 5.03
CA ASP A 264 -39.88 -2.47 4.95
C ASP A 264 -40.31 -2.96 6.32
N SER A 265 -39.36 -3.24 7.22
CA SER A 265 -39.68 -3.58 8.61
C SER A 265 -40.29 -2.40 9.38
N GLU A 266 -39.85 -1.18 9.08
CA GLU A 266 -40.38 0.06 9.65
C GLU A 266 -41.80 0.35 9.14
N LYS A 267 -42.05 0.15 7.84
CA LYS A 267 -43.40 0.22 7.26
C LYS A 267 -44.32 -0.84 7.88
N ALA A 268 -43.86 -2.08 8.01
CA ALA A 268 -44.62 -3.15 8.66
C ALA A 268 -44.92 -2.83 10.13
N ARG A 269 -43.97 -2.25 10.85
CA ARG A 269 -44.15 -1.78 12.22
C ARG A 269 -45.20 -0.67 12.31
N ALA A 270 -45.11 0.34 11.44
CA ALA A 270 -46.06 1.43 11.37
C ALA A 270 -47.48 0.93 11.06
N ASN A 271 -47.61 0.01 10.10
CA ASN A 271 -48.89 -0.59 9.71
C ASN A 271 -49.52 -1.45 10.82
N THR A 272 -48.70 -2.16 11.59
CA THR A 272 -49.18 -2.99 12.71
C THR A 272 -49.40 -2.20 14.00
N GLY A 273 -48.95 -0.94 14.07
CA GLY A 273 -49.02 -0.12 15.28
C GLY A 273 -48.13 -0.64 16.41
N THR A 274 -47.11 -1.46 16.09
CA THR A 274 -46.19 -2.01 17.09
C THR A 274 -45.18 -0.93 17.51
N LEU A 275 -44.95 -0.78 18.81
CA LEU A 275 -44.06 0.28 19.31
C LEU A 275 -42.58 -0.05 19.14
N ARG A 276 -42.20 -1.33 19.24
CA ARG A 276 -40.79 -1.76 19.22
C ARG A 276 -40.50 -2.67 18.02
N PRO A 277 -39.34 -2.50 17.36
CA PRO A 277 -38.91 -3.37 16.26
C PRO A 277 -38.94 -4.87 16.56
N LYS A 278 -38.56 -5.29 17.79
CA LYS A 278 -38.58 -6.73 18.16
C LYS A 278 -39.96 -7.36 18.26
N ASP A 279 -41.01 -6.56 18.48
CA ASP A 279 -42.38 -7.05 18.73
C ASP A 279 -43.10 -7.39 17.43
N LEU A 280 -42.49 -7.05 16.28
CA LEU A 280 -42.91 -7.52 14.98
C LEU A 280 -42.69 -9.04 14.85
N ASP A 281 -43.55 -9.69 14.06
CA ASP A 281 -43.42 -11.11 13.76
C ASP A 281 -42.06 -11.42 13.11
N ALA A 282 -41.51 -12.61 13.40
CA ALA A 282 -40.17 -12.99 12.95
C ALA A 282 -40.02 -12.99 11.42
N SER A 283 -41.11 -13.22 10.68
CA SER A 283 -41.12 -13.19 9.22
C SER A 283 -40.96 -11.79 8.61
N MET A 284 -41.38 -10.75 9.33
CA MET A 284 -41.37 -9.36 8.86
C MET A 284 -40.27 -8.53 9.54
N ARG A 285 -39.56 -9.13 10.49
CA ARG A 285 -38.57 -8.47 11.33
C ARG A 285 -37.34 -8.11 10.49
N GLY A 286 -37.01 -6.82 10.46
CA GLY A 286 -35.79 -6.33 9.84
C GLY A 286 -34.55 -6.57 10.71
N PRO A 287 -33.35 -6.21 10.21
CA PRO A 287 -32.09 -6.45 10.92
C PRO A 287 -32.03 -5.76 12.29
N LEU A 288 -32.64 -4.58 12.44
CA LEU A 288 -32.73 -3.88 13.72
C LEU A 288 -33.63 -4.61 14.73
N GLY A 289 -34.75 -5.15 14.26
CA GLY A 289 -35.64 -5.94 15.11
C GLY A 289 -34.98 -7.25 15.54
N GLU A 290 -34.22 -7.90 14.65
CA GLU A 290 -33.46 -9.11 14.98
C GLU A 290 -32.36 -8.84 16.00
N ALA A 291 -31.60 -7.74 15.81
CA ALA A 291 -30.60 -7.30 16.78
C ALA A 291 -31.22 -6.98 18.15
N GLU A 292 -32.37 -6.29 18.19
CA GLU A 292 -33.08 -6.03 19.45
C GLU A 292 -33.62 -7.33 20.07
N ALA A 293 -34.19 -8.23 19.26
CA ALA A 293 -34.73 -9.51 19.74
C ALA A 293 -33.64 -10.41 20.31
N THR A 294 -32.50 -10.51 19.63
CA THR A 294 -31.32 -11.26 20.11
C THR A 294 -30.75 -10.66 21.39
N LEU A 295 -30.64 -9.33 21.47
CA LEU A 295 -30.21 -8.64 22.68
C LEU A 295 -31.18 -8.88 23.85
N VAL A 296 -32.49 -8.77 23.61
CA VAL A 296 -33.51 -9.01 24.64
C VAL A 296 -33.53 -10.48 25.06
N ALA A 297 -33.32 -11.42 24.14
CA ALA A 297 -33.19 -12.84 24.46
C ALA A 297 -31.96 -13.09 25.36
N ALA A 298 -30.82 -12.48 25.03
CA ALA A 298 -29.62 -12.55 25.88
C ALA A 298 -29.87 -11.95 27.28
N LEU A 299 -30.53 -10.79 27.37
CA LEU A 299 -30.90 -10.18 28.65
C LEU A 299 -31.91 -11.03 29.44
N LYS A 300 -32.85 -11.71 28.77
CA LYS A 300 -33.77 -12.65 29.43
C LYS A 300 -33.02 -13.84 30.01
N GLN A 301 -32.12 -14.46 29.25
CA GLN A 301 -31.26 -15.54 29.74
C GLN A 301 -30.44 -15.10 30.96
N ILE A 302 -29.86 -13.90 30.91
CA ILE A 302 -29.18 -13.30 32.06
C ILE A 302 -30.14 -13.19 33.25
N SER A 303 -31.34 -12.65 33.05
CA SER A 303 -32.33 -12.47 34.12
C SER A 303 -32.81 -13.80 34.73
N GLU A 304 -32.91 -14.86 33.93
CA GLU A 304 -33.33 -16.20 34.37
C GLU A 304 -32.22 -16.86 35.20
N SER A 305 -30.97 -16.80 34.73
CA SER A 305 -29.81 -17.23 35.51
C SER A 305 -29.71 -16.48 36.84
N GLU A 306 -29.99 -15.18 36.85
CA GLU A 306 -30.02 -14.36 38.06
C GLU A 306 -31.13 -14.75 39.03
N LYS A 307 -32.33 -15.08 38.54
CA LYS A 307 -33.43 -15.60 39.37
C LYS A 307 -33.06 -16.93 40.01
N ILE A 308 -32.44 -17.84 39.24
CA ILE A 308 -31.95 -19.12 39.76
C ILE A 308 -30.90 -18.88 40.85
N ARG A 309 -29.96 -17.96 40.62
CA ARG A 309 -28.95 -17.56 41.61
C ARG A 309 -29.58 -17.04 42.90
N ALA A 310 -30.55 -16.13 42.80
CA ALA A 310 -31.26 -15.59 43.96
C ALA A 310 -32.02 -16.68 44.73
N ALA A 311 -32.66 -17.62 44.03
CA ALA A 311 -33.33 -18.75 44.64
C ALA A 311 -32.35 -19.67 45.39
N GLN A 312 -31.19 -19.97 44.79
CA GLN A 312 -30.15 -20.78 45.44
C GLN A 312 -29.54 -20.08 46.66
N THR A 313 -29.31 -18.77 46.61
CA THR A 313 -28.86 -17.98 47.77
C THR A 313 -29.85 -18.04 48.93
N LYS A 314 -31.16 -17.98 48.64
CA LYS A 314 -32.19 -18.12 49.67
C LYS A 314 -32.17 -19.50 50.32
N VAL A 315 -31.99 -20.57 49.54
CA VAL A 315 -31.93 -21.95 50.04
C VAL A 315 -30.69 -22.19 50.91
N ARG A 316 -29.55 -21.55 50.59
CA ARG A 316 -28.31 -21.64 51.37
C ARG A 316 -28.28 -20.76 52.63
N GLY A 317 -29.42 -20.20 53.05
CA GLY A 317 -29.49 -19.38 54.26
C GLY A 317 -28.86 -17.99 54.13
N GLY A 318 -28.81 -17.43 52.92
CA GLY A 318 -28.31 -16.07 52.66
C GLY A 318 -26.87 -15.99 52.14
N GLU A 319 -26.20 -17.11 51.94
CA GLU A 319 -24.90 -17.14 51.27
C GLU A 319 -25.05 -16.75 49.79
N VAL A 320 -24.38 -15.67 49.38
CA VAL A 320 -24.42 -15.17 47.99
C VAL A 320 -23.75 -16.19 47.07
N VAL A 321 -24.52 -16.77 46.17
CA VAL A 321 -24.03 -17.70 45.15
C VAL A 321 -23.38 -16.89 44.03
N ARG A 322 -22.20 -17.28 43.56
CA ARG A 322 -21.49 -16.56 42.50
C ARG A 322 -22.13 -16.84 41.13
N PRO A 323 -22.05 -15.91 40.17
CA PRO A 323 -22.54 -16.16 38.82
C PRO A 323 -21.97 -17.44 38.18
N ILE A 324 -20.70 -17.80 38.41
CA ILE A 324 -20.08 -19.03 37.89
C ILE A 324 -20.71 -20.33 38.41
N ASP A 325 -21.32 -20.31 39.60
CA ASP A 325 -21.92 -21.49 40.22
C ASP A 325 -23.33 -21.78 39.65
N VAL A 326 -23.84 -20.91 38.75
CA VAL A 326 -25.15 -21.02 38.09
C VAL A 326 -24.96 -21.08 36.57
N PRO A 327 -25.60 -22.02 35.86
CA PRO A 327 -25.53 -22.05 34.40
C PRO A 327 -26.15 -20.77 33.80
N GLY A 328 -25.37 -20.07 32.98
CA GLY A 328 -25.81 -18.83 32.34
C GLY A 328 -24.70 -18.06 31.63
N PRO A 329 -25.06 -17.11 30.74
CA PRO A 329 -24.09 -16.31 30.00
C PRO A 329 -23.19 -15.47 30.91
N LEU A 330 -23.70 -14.98 32.06
CA LEU A 330 -22.87 -14.29 33.06
C LEU A 330 -21.88 -15.22 33.74
N GLY A 331 -22.27 -16.46 34.05
CA GLY A 331 -21.39 -17.45 34.66
C GLY A 331 -20.27 -17.89 33.70
N GLU A 332 -20.59 -18.02 32.41
CA GLU A 332 -19.59 -18.28 31.36
C GLU A 332 -18.62 -17.11 31.19
N ALA A 333 -19.13 -15.88 31.17
CA ALA A 333 -18.29 -14.68 31.10
C ALA A 333 -17.40 -14.56 32.34
N GLU A 334 -17.95 -14.75 33.55
CA GLU A 334 -17.17 -14.76 34.78
C GLU A 334 -16.14 -15.88 34.78
N ARG A 335 -16.47 -17.07 34.26
CA ARG A 335 -15.52 -18.19 34.13
C ARG A 335 -14.35 -17.80 33.23
N VAL A 336 -14.59 -17.19 32.07
CA VAL A 336 -13.51 -16.74 31.17
C VAL A 336 -12.63 -15.68 31.85
N VAL A 337 -13.24 -14.74 32.59
CA VAL A 337 -12.50 -13.72 33.35
C VAL A 337 -11.73 -14.33 34.51
N LEU A 338 -12.31 -15.28 35.24
CA LEU A 338 -11.65 -15.99 36.33
C LEU A 338 -10.49 -16.84 35.83
N GLU A 339 -10.66 -17.56 34.72
CA GLU A 339 -9.56 -18.26 34.04
C GLU A 339 -8.42 -17.32 33.68
N PHE A 340 -8.73 -16.12 33.19
CA PHE A 340 -7.74 -15.07 32.92
C PHE A 340 -7.01 -14.61 34.18
N VAL A 341 -7.75 -14.32 35.26
CA VAL A 341 -7.19 -13.87 36.53
C VAL A 341 -6.35 -14.95 37.20
N LEU A 342 -6.81 -16.21 37.20
CA LEU A 342 -6.08 -17.36 37.73
C LEU A 342 -4.78 -17.57 36.95
N ALA A 343 -4.83 -17.49 35.62
CA ALA A 343 -3.66 -17.54 34.77
C ALA A 343 -2.67 -16.39 35.02
N GLU A 344 -3.15 -15.17 35.31
CA GLU A 344 -2.27 -14.06 35.69
C GLU A 344 -1.65 -14.26 37.08
N ARG A 345 -2.42 -14.77 38.05
CA ARG A 345 -1.90 -15.13 39.38
C ARG A 345 -0.85 -16.23 39.28
N GLN A 346 -1.08 -17.25 38.46
CA GLN A 346 -0.10 -18.30 38.23
C GLN A 346 1.16 -17.74 37.57
N ARG A 347 1.03 -16.81 36.61
CA ARG A 347 2.18 -16.08 36.04
C ARG A 347 2.93 -15.23 37.06
N ALA A 348 2.23 -14.62 38.01
CA ALA A 348 2.88 -13.89 39.09
C ALA A 348 3.70 -14.83 39.99
N ARG A 349 3.17 -16.02 40.31
CA ARG A 349 3.93 -17.07 41.03
C ARG A 349 5.11 -17.60 40.22
N ASP A 350 4.91 -17.83 38.93
CA ASP A 350 5.98 -18.24 38.00
C ASP A 350 7.06 -17.16 37.88
N ARG A 351 6.70 -15.87 38.05
CA ARG A 351 7.67 -14.76 38.10
C ARG A 351 8.49 -14.80 39.39
N GLU A 352 7.86 -15.04 40.54
CA GLU A 352 8.54 -15.17 41.83
C GLU A 352 9.51 -16.36 41.83
N SER A 353 9.10 -17.51 41.31
CA SER A 353 9.95 -18.71 41.22
C SER A 353 11.12 -18.54 40.25
N ASN A 354 10.95 -17.76 39.17
CA ASN A 354 11.99 -17.48 38.17
C ASN A 354 12.85 -16.24 38.48
N GLY A 355 12.93 -15.83 39.76
CA GLY A 355 13.81 -14.73 40.18
C GLY A 355 13.37 -13.36 39.66
N GLY A 356 12.06 -13.12 39.55
CA GLY A 356 11.48 -11.84 39.14
C GLY A 356 11.37 -11.63 37.62
N LYS A 357 11.78 -12.58 36.80
CA LYS A 357 11.70 -12.45 35.34
C LYS A 357 10.25 -12.48 34.85
N VAL A 358 9.88 -11.51 34.03
CA VAL A 358 8.53 -11.42 33.44
C VAL A 358 8.30 -12.60 32.49
N VAL A 359 7.41 -13.51 32.87
CA VAL A 359 6.97 -14.64 32.04
C VAL A 359 5.85 -14.19 31.10
N ARG A 360 6.00 -14.48 29.80
CA ARG A 360 4.97 -14.18 28.78
C ARG A 360 3.76 -15.11 28.93
N PRO A 361 2.54 -14.69 28.58
CA PRO A 361 1.33 -15.53 28.62
C PRO A 361 1.46 -16.89 27.93
N MET A 362 2.21 -17.00 26.83
CA MET A 362 2.44 -18.26 26.11
C MET A 362 3.45 -19.21 26.79
N ALA A 363 4.28 -18.67 27.68
CA ALA A 363 5.38 -19.36 28.35
C ALA A 363 5.08 -19.69 29.83
N SER A 364 3.85 -19.43 30.29
CA SER A 364 3.41 -19.84 31.61
C SER A 364 3.32 -21.37 31.69
N SER A 365 3.56 -21.91 32.90
CA SER A 365 3.44 -23.33 33.19
C SER A 365 2.07 -23.90 32.81
N GLU A 366 1.01 -23.12 33.08
CA GLU A 366 -0.35 -23.43 32.71
C GLU A 366 -0.79 -22.67 31.46
N THR A 367 -1.44 -23.36 30.52
CA THR A 367 -1.86 -22.75 29.25
C THR A 367 -3.18 -22.01 29.41
N SER A 368 -3.11 -20.68 29.53
CA SER A 368 -4.27 -19.80 29.63
C SER A 368 -4.94 -19.51 28.28
N PRO A 369 -6.20 -19.03 28.24
CA PRO A 369 -6.84 -18.57 27.00
C PRO A 369 -6.02 -17.49 26.28
N MET A 370 -5.45 -16.55 27.03
CA MET A 370 -4.54 -15.52 26.50
C MET A 370 -3.24 -16.14 25.97
N GLY A 371 -2.69 -17.15 26.65
CA GLY A 371 -1.52 -17.89 26.17
C GLY A 371 -1.79 -18.68 24.88
N LYS A 372 -2.98 -19.25 24.71
CA LYS A 372 -3.41 -19.89 23.45
C LYS A 372 -3.54 -18.87 22.32
N ALA A 373 -4.15 -17.71 22.60
CA ALA A 373 -4.28 -16.62 21.64
C ALA A 373 -2.90 -16.06 21.24
N GLU A 374 -2.02 -15.81 22.21
CA GLU A 374 -0.64 -15.37 21.98
C GLU A 374 0.15 -16.42 21.19
N ARG A 375 0.03 -17.71 21.53
CA ARG A 375 0.71 -18.79 20.79
C ARG A 375 0.25 -18.82 19.32
N ARG A 376 -1.06 -18.76 19.07
CA ARG A 376 -1.61 -18.68 17.70
C ARG A 376 -1.11 -17.43 16.97
N ALA A 377 -1.05 -16.29 17.65
CA ALA A 377 -0.53 -15.06 17.07
C ALA A 377 0.97 -15.15 16.77
N VAL A 378 1.76 -15.75 17.66
CA VAL A 378 3.20 -15.97 17.47
C VAL A 378 3.48 -16.98 16.37
N GLU A 379 2.70 -18.06 16.27
CA GLU A 379 2.76 -19.01 15.16
C GLU A 379 2.43 -18.33 13.83
N ALA A 380 1.38 -17.50 13.80
CA ALA A 380 1.02 -16.73 12.61
C ALA A 380 2.13 -15.73 12.24
N LEU A 381 2.69 -15.00 13.20
CA LEU A 381 3.82 -14.10 12.99
C LEU A 381 5.10 -14.83 12.56
N GLY A 382 5.33 -16.05 13.07
CA GLY A 382 6.44 -16.91 12.66
C GLY A 382 6.36 -17.27 11.18
N ARG A 383 5.18 -17.72 10.74
CA ARG A 383 4.89 -18.00 9.32
C ARG A 383 5.08 -16.74 8.46
N LEU A 384 4.56 -15.59 8.90
CA LEU A 384 4.75 -14.33 8.20
C LEU A 384 6.24 -13.92 8.12
N LYS A 385 7.01 -14.12 9.18
CA LYS A 385 8.45 -13.80 9.21
C LYS A 385 9.26 -14.70 8.29
N GLU A 386 8.92 -15.98 8.21
CA GLU A 386 9.52 -16.91 7.25
C GLU A 386 9.23 -16.48 5.81
N GLU A 387 7.97 -16.17 5.50
CA GLU A 387 7.56 -15.63 4.20
C GLU A 387 8.27 -14.31 3.87
N GLU A 388 8.37 -13.37 4.81
CA GLU A 388 9.08 -12.10 4.61
C GLU A 388 10.58 -12.30 4.42
N ARG A 389 11.19 -13.25 5.12
CA ARG A 389 12.61 -13.58 4.95
C ARG A 389 12.87 -14.15 3.57
N GLU A 390 12.01 -15.04 3.09
CA GLU A 390 12.08 -15.57 1.71
C GLU A 390 11.89 -14.44 0.69
N ARG A 391 10.91 -13.56 0.88
CA ARG A 391 10.72 -12.37 0.03
C ARG A 391 11.94 -11.47 0.01
N LEU A 392 12.55 -11.19 1.16
CA LEU A 392 13.72 -10.34 1.26
C LEU A 392 14.93 -11.00 0.57
N GLN A 393 15.10 -12.32 0.71
CA GLN A 393 16.14 -13.05 -0.02
C GLN A 393 15.91 -12.99 -1.53
N ASN A 394 14.66 -13.14 -1.99
CA ASN A 394 14.31 -13.02 -3.40
C ASN A 394 14.52 -11.58 -3.92
N LEU A 395 14.19 -10.55 -3.14
CA LEU A 395 14.45 -9.15 -3.49
C LEU A 395 15.95 -8.85 -3.52
N LEU A 396 16.73 -9.37 -2.57
CA LEU A 396 18.19 -9.24 -2.59
C LEU A 396 18.80 -9.94 -3.79
N ARG A 397 18.26 -11.10 -4.19
CA ARG A 397 18.65 -11.81 -5.41
C ARG A 397 18.34 -10.98 -6.65
N LEU A 398 17.12 -10.45 -6.78
CA LEU A 398 16.77 -9.52 -7.85
C LEU A 398 17.68 -8.29 -7.91
N LEU A 399 17.96 -7.67 -6.76
CA LEU A 399 18.83 -6.50 -6.71
C LEU A 399 20.28 -6.84 -7.03
N ALA A 400 20.71 -8.08 -6.78
CA ALA A 400 22.01 -8.57 -7.21
C ALA A 400 22.03 -8.83 -8.72
N ASP A 401 20.99 -9.43 -9.28
CA ASP A 401 20.88 -9.76 -10.70
C ASP A 401 20.65 -8.52 -11.58
N ARG A 402 19.95 -7.50 -11.05
CA ARG A 402 19.62 -6.23 -11.72
C ARG A 402 20.34 -5.04 -11.10
N ARG A 403 21.65 -5.14 -10.84
CA ARG A 403 22.41 -3.98 -10.39
C ARG A 403 22.43 -2.90 -11.46
N PRO A 404 21.92 -1.69 -11.20
CA PRO A 404 21.92 -0.59 -12.15
C PRO A 404 23.31 -0.33 -12.74
N MET A 405 24.35 -0.37 -11.91
CA MET A 405 25.74 -0.18 -12.35
C MET A 405 26.25 -1.26 -13.32
N GLU A 406 25.72 -2.49 -13.25
CA GLU A 406 26.12 -3.62 -14.11
C GLU A 406 25.30 -3.67 -15.40
N ALA A 407 24.01 -3.32 -15.33
CA ALA A 407 23.12 -3.28 -16.49
C ALA A 407 23.38 -2.06 -17.40
N ASP A 408 23.52 -0.86 -16.82
CA ASP A 408 23.86 0.36 -17.55
C ASP A 408 24.72 1.30 -16.70
N ARG A 409 26.01 1.28 -17.02
CA ARG A 409 27.06 1.99 -16.28
C ARG A 409 26.90 3.51 -16.28
N ASP A 410 26.25 4.05 -17.33
CA ASP A 410 26.14 5.49 -17.59
C ASP A 410 24.74 6.04 -17.31
N SER A 411 23.77 5.16 -17.03
CA SER A 411 22.45 5.55 -16.52
C SER A 411 22.59 6.39 -15.24
N PRO A 412 21.74 7.42 -15.03
CA PRO A 412 21.77 8.24 -13.82
C PRO A 412 21.65 7.39 -12.55
N LEU A 413 20.92 6.27 -12.60
CA LEU A 413 20.82 5.32 -11.50
C LEU A 413 22.17 4.62 -11.24
N GLY A 414 22.85 4.13 -12.28
CA GLY A 414 24.17 3.51 -12.16
C GLY A 414 25.25 4.46 -11.64
N VAL A 415 25.19 5.74 -12.02
CA VAL A 415 26.11 6.77 -11.49
C VAL A 415 25.85 7.04 -10.01
N THR A 416 24.58 7.17 -9.60
CA THR A 416 24.24 7.37 -8.17
C THR A 416 24.61 6.17 -7.31
N GLU A 417 24.41 4.95 -7.81
CA GLU A 417 24.84 3.74 -7.13
C GLU A 417 26.36 3.70 -6.98
N ARG A 418 27.12 4.00 -8.04
CA ARG A 418 28.59 4.07 -7.96
C ARG A 418 29.04 5.06 -6.89
N ILE A 419 28.44 6.24 -6.85
CA ILE A 419 28.78 7.25 -5.83
C ILE A 419 28.44 6.72 -4.45
N ALA A 420 27.23 6.21 -4.23
CA ALA A 420 26.80 5.67 -2.94
C ALA A 420 27.70 4.52 -2.46
N VAL A 421 28.02 3.56 -3.34
CA VAL A 421 28.92 2.45 -3.06
C VAL A 421 30.33 2.96 -2.76
N SER A 422 30.85 3.94 -3.51
CA SER A 422 32.18 4.50 -3.23
C SER A 422 32.25 5.21 -1.87
N VAL A 423 31.20 5.95 -1.49
CA VAL A 423 31.12 6.70 -0.23
C VAL A 423 30.91 5.77 0.96
N LEU A 424 30.12 4.70 0.83
CA LEU A 424 29.88 3.75 1.92
C LEU A 424 31.01 2.71 2.07
N ARG A 425 31.47 2.13 0.95
CA ARG A 425 32.42 1.01 0.95
C ARG A 425 33.87 1.47 1.08
N GLY A 426 34.19 2.68 0.62
CA GLY A 426 35.52 3.28 0.73
C GLY A 426 36.01 3.36 2.18
N PRO A 427 35.26 3.99 3.10
CA PRO A 427 35.63 4.07 4.52
C PRO A 427 35.71 2.71 5.21
N MET A 428 34.83 1.74 4.88
CA MET A 428 34.92 0.38 5.44
C MET A 428 36.19 -0.36 5.00
N LEU A 429 36.58 -0.22 3.72
CA LEU A 429 37.84 -0.80 3.23
C LEU A 429 39.05 -0.13 3.88
N LEU A 430 39.04 1.19 4.03
CA LEU A 430 40.08 1.91 4.76
C LEU A 430 40.15 1.47 6.23
N GLY A 431 39.00 1.29 6.90
CA GLY A 431 38.93 0.75 8.24
C GLY A 431 39.56 -0.63 8.34
N LYS A 432 39.25 -1.55 7.42
CA LYS A 432 39.87 -2.88 7.37
C LYS A 432 41.38 -2.83 7.16
N VAL A 433 41.87 -1.90 6.34
CA VAL A 433 43.31 -1.70 6.15
C VAL A 433 43.94 -1.19 7.44
N VAL A 434 43.31 -0.24 8.13
CA VAL A 434 43.79 0.26 9.43
C VAL A 434 43.78 -0.85 10.50
N ASP A 435 42.72 -1.65 10.56
CA ASP A 435 42.64 -2.79 11.48
C ASP A 435 43.76 -3.80 11.18
N ARG A 436 44.04 -4.08 9.90
CA ARG A 436 45.13 -4.96 9.51
C ARG A 436 46.51 -4.38 9.83
N VAL A 437 46.71 -3.08 9.64
CA VAL A 437 47.96 -2.38 10.01
C VAL A 437 48.12 -2.38 11.53
N LYS A 438 47.05 -2.17 12.28
CA LYS A 438 47.05 -2.26 13.74
C LYS A 438 47.37 -3.67 14.21
N GLU A 439 46.81 -4.69 13.57
CA GLU A 439 47.15 -6.09 13.82
C GLU A 439 48.63 -6.37 13.52
N LEU A 440 49.21 -5.80 12.46
CA LEU A 440 50.64 -5.93 12.15
C LEU A 440 51.56 -5.11 13.07
N LEU A 441 51.05 -4.06 13.71
CA LEU A 441 51.78 -3.27 14.71
C LEU A 441 51.64 -3.86 16.12
N GLN A 442 50.55 -4.59 16.37
CA GLN A 442 50.26 -5.28 17.62
C GLN A 442 50.67 -6.74 17.59
N SER A 443 50.96 -7.31 16.41
CA SER A 443 51.64 -8.59 16.32
C SER A 443 52.93 -8.45 17.11
N GLU A 444 53.01 -9.27 18.14
CA GLU A 444 54.03 -9.30 19.17
C GLU A 444 55.42 -9.13 18.55
N LYS A 445 56.32 -8.42 19.25
CA LYS A 445 57.74 -8.38 18.84
C LYS A 445 58.15 -9.84 18.59
N LEU A 446 58.72 -10.11 17.41
CA LEU A 446 59.21 -11.45 17.06
C LEU A 446 59.82 -12.08 18.30
N ASP A 447 59.35 -13.28 18.67
CA ASP A 447 59.94 -14.02 19.78
C ASP A 447 61.46 -14.04 19.57
N GLU A 448 62.23 -13.91 20.64
CA GLU A 448 63.70 -13.81 20.55
C GLU A 448 64.32 -14.99 19.78
N ASP A 449 63.61 -16.11 19.69
CA ASP A 449 63.99 -17.29 18.93
C ASP A 449 63.80 -17.10 17.41
N ASP A 450 62.75 -16.40 16.96
CA ASP A 450 62.58 -16.03 15.56
C ASP A 450 63.56 -14.92 15.14
N GLU A 451 63.90 -13.98 16.05
CA GLU A 451 64.99 -13.02 15.81
C GLU A 451 66.35 -13.74 15.67
N LYS A 452 66.61 -14.80 16.45
CA LYS A 452 67.82 -15.61 16.30
C LYS A 452 67.83 -16.38 14.97
N ILE A 453 66.71 -16.94 14.54
CA ILE A 453 66.61 -17.64 13.25
C ILE A 453 66.86 -16.66 12.09
N LEU A 454 66.31 -15.45 12.14
CA LEU A 454 66.55 -14.43 11.11
C LEU A 454 67.97 -13.89 11.12
N ARG A 455 68.59 -13.70 12.29
CA ARG A 455 70.02 -13.35 12.37
C ARG A 455 70.92 -14.47 11.86
N LEU A 456 70.59 -15.72 12.14
CA LEU A 456 71.31 -16.88 11.61
C LEU A 456 71.13 -17.01 10.09
N ALA A 457 69.94 -16.74 9.56
CA ALA A 457 69.69 -16.74 8.12
C ALA A 457 70.46 -15.61 7.42
N ALA A 458 70.48 -14.41 8.00
CA ALA A 458 71.23 -13.27 7.47
C ALA A 458 72.75 -13.46 7.55
N SER A 459 73.28 -14.08 8.63
CA SER A 459 74.71 -14.42 8.69
C SER A 459 75.07 -15.51 7.67
N LYS A 460 74.17 -16.47 7.44
CA LYS A 460 74.39 -17.57 6.49
C LYS A 460 74.38 -17.10 5.03
N SER A 461 73.54 -16.12 4.67
CA SER A 461 73.57 -15.52 3.33
C SER A 461 74.84 -14.69 3.07
N THR A 462 75.50 -14.18 4.11
CA THR A 462 76.74 -13.41 3.97
C THR A 462 77.96 -14.32 3.77
N GLU A 463 77.94 -15.55 4.30
CA GLU A 463 79.01 -16.54 4.10
C GLU A 463 78.91 -17.30 2.76
N GLU A 464 77.74 -17.31 2.11
CA GLU A 464 77.55 -17.93 0.80
C GLU A 464 77.94 -17.00 -0.37
N GLU A 465 77.99 -15.67 -0.18
CA GLU A 465 78.44 -14.73 -1.22
C GLU A 465 79.97 -14.67 -1.39
N ASP A 466 80.76 -14.98 -0.35
CA ASP A 466 82.24 -14.95 -0.43
C ASP A 466 82.87 -16.24 -1.02
N ASN A 467 82.08 -17.29 -1.26
CA ASN A 467 82.57 -18.59 -1.76
C ASN A 467 82.19 -18.90 -3.23
N SER A 468 81.63 -17.94 -3.98
CA SER A 468 81.13 -18.17 -5.35
C SER A 468 81.91 -17.44 -6.46
N ASN A 469 83.10 -16.87 -6.16
CA ASN A 469 83.89 -16.10 -7.14
C ASN A 469 85.07 -16.85 -7.79
N ASP A 470 85.14 -18.17 -7.69
CA ASP A 470 86.19 -18.94 -8.37
C ASP A 470 85.67 -20.24 -9.00
N SER A 471 84.89 -20.14 -10.08
CA SER A 471 84.95 -21.10 -11.18
C SER A 471 84.10 -20.70 -12.40
N LYS A 472 84.81 -20.25 -13.44
CA LYS A 472 84.67 -20.68 -14.86
C LYS A 472 83.34 -20.35 -15.54
N GLU A 473 83.24 -19.36 -16.42
CA GLU A 473 84.02 -19.20 -17.67
C GLU A 473 84.19 -20.54 -18.41
N GLU A 474 83.22 -20.89 -19.29
CA GLU A 474 83.48 -21.38 -20.65
C GLU A 474 82.19 -21.81 -21.38
N THR A 475 82.21 -21.62 -22.71
CA THR A 475 81.27 -22.07 -23.76
C THR A 475 80.03 -21.18 -23.98
N SER A 476 80.03 -20.20 -24.88
CA SER A 476 80.46 -20.13 -26.30
C SER A 476 79.62 -21.01 -27.24
N ASN A 477 78.90 -20.32 -28.13
CA ASN A 477 78.43 -20.74 -29.46
C ASN A 477 77.33 -21.81 -29.58
N LYS A 478 76.10 -21.40 -29.92
CA LYS A 478 75.63 -21.27 -31.32
C LYS A 478 74.23 -20.68 -31.41
#